data_AF-A0A9D9GT48-F1
#
_entry.id   AF-A0A9D9GT48-F1
#
_cell.length_a   1.000
_cell.length_b   1.000
_cell.length_c   1.000
_cell.angle_alpha   90.00
_cell.angle_beta   90.00
_cell.angle_gamma   90.00
#
_symmetry.space_group_name_H-M   'P 1'
#
loop_
_entity.id
_entity.type
_entity.pdbx_description
1 polymer ?
#
loop_
_entity_poly.entity_id
_entity_poly.type
_entity_poly.pdbx_seq_one_letter_code
_entity_poly.pdbx_strand_id
1 'polypeptide(L)'
;MSLYFTHGNIFASDAEALVNTVNCEGYMGKGLAYQFKLKYPENNKGYIQACRNGDLAIGKLYTCFEQGKLIINFPTKNKWRAKSKMSYIEDGLDDLIRIIETNNIKSIALPPLGSGNGGLEWESVKDLILNKLNNIALTTDIYIYEPVPNASIFERGLIPSKPPRLNLSAYVLMELKHRLSEVNFNYLRLQKAAFFLNIYLGSDYFKFKAYKFGPYDYAIEIICKNITEYQKYYGFSSTRDAQQHLHSTLISDKIQQKLNELSDPIIKACNLVNSLNDHDVECIATSCFLIKEHPGITTHDVVHKFQQWSPEKAAKFTSHDIENSIETLLFKGLISADIFGGLNIIKPTQNNESRFYDPMAAISYC
;
A
#
# COMPACT_ATOMS: atom_id res chain seq x y z
N MET A 1 21.96 -35.17 12.74
CA MET A 1 20.95 -34.51 11.90
C MET A 1 21.60 -34.10 10.58
N SER A 2 20.80 -33.62 9.62
CA SER A 2 21.23 -33.37 8.24
C SER A 2 20.69 -32.04 7.70
N LEU A 3 21.35 -31.52 6.67
CA LEU A 3 20.88 -30.36 5.90
C LEU A 3 20.27 -30.85 4.58
N TYR A 4 19.05 -30.41 4.29
CA TYR A 4 18.25 -30.84 3.15
C TYR A 4 17.89 -29.66 2.27
N PHE A 5 18.19 -29.74 0.98
CA PHE A 5 17.65 -28.81 -0.01
C PHE A 5 16.29 -29.31 -0.49
N THR A 6 15.32 -28.40 -0.56
CA THR A 6 13.95 -28.73 -0.94
C THR A 6 13.29 -27.61 -1.73
N HIS A 7 12.14 -27.91 -2.34
CA HIS A 7 11.32 -26.96 -3.07
C HIS A 7 9.87 -27.05 -2.59
N GLY A 8 9.11 -25.99 -2.85
CA GLY A 8 7.67 -25.98 -2.61
C GLY A 8 7.26 -25.02 -1.49
N ASN A 9 6.16 -25.35 -0.83
CA ASN A 9 5.55 -24.48 0.18
C ASN A 9 6.16 -24.76 1.56
N ILE A 10 6.86 -23.77 2.13
CA ILE A 10 7.44 -23.86 3.49
C ILE A 10 6.41 -24.15 4.57
N PHE A 11 5.14 -23.77 4.36
CA PHE A 11 4.06 -24.03 5.30
C PHE A 11 3.61 -25.49 5.35
N ALA A 12 4.08 -26.33 4.42
CA ALA A 12 3.88 -27.78 4.42
C ALA A 12 5.03 -28.52 5.11
N SER A 13 6.05 -27.81 5.63
CA SER A 13 7.13 -28.42 6.38
C SER A 13 6.66 -28.93 7.74
N ASP A 14 7.05 -30.16 8.08
CA ASP A 14 6.84 -30.74 9.40
C ASP A 14 7.82 -30.20 10.47
N ALA A 15 8.79 -29.38 10.07
CA ALA A 15 9.78 -28.78 10.96
C ALA A 15 9.16 -28.02 12.15
N GLU A 16 9.75 -28.14 13.33
CA GLU A 16 9.29 -27.48 14.57
C GLU A 16 9.27 -25.96 14.44
N ALA A 17 10.28 -25.40 13.77
CA ALA A 17 10.43 -23.97 13.55
C ALA A 17 10.37 -23.58 12.07
N LEU A 18 9.73 -22.45 11.77
CA LEU A 18 9.63 -21.89 10.42
C LEU A 18 10.21 -20.47 10.40
N VAL A 19 11.15 -20.21 9.48
CA VAL A 19 11.74 -18.89 9.33
C VAL A 19 10.89 -18.02 8.39
N ASN A 20 10.52 -16.84 8.87
CA ASN A 20 9.80 -15.81 8.14
C ASN A 20 10.74 -14.64 7.82
N THR A 21 10.91 -14.28 6.54
CA THR A 21 11.76 -13.15 6.14
C THR A 21 11.01 -11.83 6.22
N VAL A 22 11.39 -10.94 7.13
CA VAL A 22 10.66 -9.70 7.44
C VAL A 22 11.51 -8.44 7.24
N ASN A 23 10.91 -7.28 7.49
CA ASN A 23 11.61 -5.99 7.62
C ASN A 23 11.53 -5.48 9.07
N CYS A 24 12.17 -4.35 9.36
CA CYS A 24 12.13 -3.75 10.69
C CYS A 24 11.02 -2.69 10.88
N GLU A 25 10.15 -2.47 9.87
CA GLU A 25 9.10 -1.43 9.90
C GLU A 25 7.71 -1.99 10.27
N GLY A 26 7.60 -3.27 10.65
CA GLY A 26 6.33 -3.86 11.07
C GLY A 26 5.36 -4.13 9.91
N TYR A 27 5.84 -4.27 8.66
CA TYR A 27 4.95 -4.45 7.50
C TYR A 27 5.14 -5.79 6.75
N MET A 28 4.15 -6.69 6.80
CA MET A 28 4.13 -7.96 6.04
C MET A 28 3.31 -7.84 4.74
N GLY A 29 3.84 -7.07 3.78
CA GLY A 29 3.10 -6.59 2.62
C GLY A 29 3.14 -7.42 1.33
N LYS A 30 4.05 -8.37 1.19
CA LYS A 30 4.18 -9.19 -0.03
C LYS A 30 5.05 -10.42 0.21
N GLY A 31 5.05 -11.37 -0.74
CA GLY A 31 5.94 -12.52 -0.69
C GLY A 31 5.65 -13.40 0.51
N LEU A 32 6.69 -14.10 0.97
CA LEU A 32 6.58 -15.03 2.08
C LEU A 32 6.06 -14.40 3.38
N ALA A 33 6.55 -13.21 3.76
CA ALA A 33 6.06 -12.49 4.94
C ALA A 33 4.54 -12.31 4.93
N TYR A 34 3.98 -11.97 3.76
CA TYR A 34 2.54 -11.82 3.65
C TYR A 34 1.81 -13.14 3.88
N GLN A 35 2.33 -14.25 3.37
CA GLN A 35 1.75 -15.57 3.60
C GLN A 35 1.81 -15.95 5.09
N PHE A 36 2.91 -15.63 5.80
CA PHE A 36 3.02 -15.77 7.25
C PHE A 36 1.99 -14.91 7.98
N LYS A 37 1.77 -13.64 7.58
CA LYS A 37 0.71 -12.78 8.16
C LYS A 37 -0.67 -13.44 8.06
N LEU A 38 -0.98 -14.06 6.93
CA LEU A 38 -2.28 -14.70 6.71
C LEU A 38 -2.45 -15.99 7.53
N LYS A 39 -1.40 -16.82 7.63
CA LYS A 39 -1.43 -18.11 8.35
C LYS A 39 -1.27 -17.97 9.87
N TYR A 40 -0.42 -17.04 10.32
CA TYR A 40 -0.01 -16.83 11.72
C TYR A 40 -0.28 -15.38 12.15
N PRO A 41 -1.54 -15.02 12.44
CA PRO A 41 -1.93 -13.65 12.77
C PRO A 41 -1.42 -13.15 14.13
N GLU A 42 -1.26 -14.01 15.13
CA GLU A 42 -0.68 -13.59 16.42
C GLU A 42 0.82 -13.31 16.28
N ASN A 43 1.53 -14.08 15.47
CA ASN A 43 2.90 -13.77 15.07
C ASN A 43 2.99 -12.38 14.43
N ASN A 44 2.09 -12.03 13.51
CA ASN A 44 2.11 -10.70 12.89
C ASN A 44 1.86 -9.57 13.91
N LYS A 45 0.97 -9.76 14.90
CA LYS A 45 0.76 -8.78 15.97
C LYS A 45 2.01 -8.62 16.83
N GLY A 46 2.60 -9.73 17.26
CA GLY A 46 3.84 -9.75 18.05
C GLY A 46 4.99 -9.09 17.30
N TYR A 47 5.15 -9.41 16.01
CA TYR A 47 6.12 -8.79 15.12
C TYR A 47 5.96 -7.26 15.03
N ILE A 48 4.74 -6.74 14.84
CA ILE A 48 4.49 -5.30 14.80
C ILE A 48 4.92 -4.64 16.11
N GLN A 49 4.61 -5.26 17.25
CA GLN A 49 5.00 -4.74 18.56
C GLN A 49 6.52 -4.80 18.76
N ALA A 50 7.16 -5.89 18.34
CA ALA A 50 8.60 -6.07 18.43
C ALA A 50 9.37 -5.02 17.60
N CYS A 51 8.88 -4.69 16.40
CA CYS A 51 9.44 -3.59 15.60
C CYS A 51 9.32 -2.24 16.34
N ARG A 52 8.18 -1.97 16.96
CA ARG A 52 7.95 -0.70 17.69
C ARG A 52 8.84 -0.56 18.92
N ASN A 53 9.07 -1.67 19.62
CA ASN A 53 9.87 -1.70 20.85
C ASN A 53 11.38 -1.80 20.60
N GLY A 54 11.82 -2.08 19.36
CA GLY A 54 13.22 -2.42 19.07
C GLY A 54 13.61 -3.84 19.51
N ASP A 55 12.63 -4.70 19.75
CA ASP A 55 12.84 -6.13 20.03
C ASP A 55 13.16 -6.93 18.77
N LEU A 56 12.91 -6.35 17.59
CA LEU A 56 13.34 -6.84 16.29
C LEU A 56 14.14 -5.77 15.55
N ALA A 57 15.34 -6.11 15.11
CA ALA A 57 16.25 -5.26 14.34
C ALA A 57 17.15 -6.11 13.44
N ILE A 58 17.96 -5.49 12.57
CA ILE A 58 18.99 -6.24 11.84
C ILE A 58 19.90 -6.95 12.85
N GLY A 59 20.12 -8.26 12.66
CA GLY A 59 20.88 -9.09 13.59
C GLY A 59 20.15 -9.48 14.89
N LYS A 60 18.88 -9.08 15.07
CA LYS A 60 18.07 -9.40 16.25
C LYS A 60 16.71 -9.95 15.82
N LEU A 61 16.57 -11.26 15.90
CA LEU A 61 15.39 -12.02 15.49
C LEU A 61 14.30 -11.99 16.56
N TYR A 62 13.05 -12.08 16.12
CA TYR A 62 11.89 -12.18 17.02
C TYR A 62 11.17 -13.52 16.80
N THR A 63 10.91 -14.24 17.89
CA THR A 63 10.22 -15.53 17.86
C THR A 63 8.79 -15.43 18.39
N CYS A 64 7.89 -16.22 17.83
CA CYS A 64 6.51 -16.34 18.29
C CYS A 64 6.02 -17.78 18.09
N PHE A 65 5.46 -18.38 19.13
CA PHE A 65 4.85 -19.70 19.02
C PHE A 65 3.36 -19.57 18.66
N GLU A 66 2.95 -20.16 17.54
CA GLU A 66 1.56 -20.12 17.08
C GLU A 66 1.21 -21.40 16.31
N GLN A 67 0.04 -21.98 16.58
CA GLN A 67 -0.46 -23.19 15.90
C GLN A 67 0.53 -24.37 15.88
N GLY A 68 1.24 -24.60 16.98
CA GLY A 68 2.18 -25.73 17.11
C GLY A 68 3.52 -25.54 16.39
N LYS A 69 3.81 -24.34 15.88
CA LYS A 69 5.08 -24.01 15.22
C LYS A 69 5.75 -22.82 15.90
N LEU A 70 7.08 -22.86 16.00
CA LEU A 70 7.87 -21.69 16.38
C LEU A 70 8.18 -20.86 15.13
N ILE A 71 7.57 -19.68 15.03
CA ILE A 71 7.80 -18.75 13.93
C ILE A 71 8.99 -17.85 14.29
N ILE A 72 10.02 -17.85 13.47
CA ILE A 72 11.24 -17.04 13.67
C ILE A 72 11.26 -15.95 12.61
N ASN A 73 11.02 -14.70 13.03
CA ASN A 73 11.00 -13.54 12.14
C ASN A 73 12.43 -13.02 11.95
N PHE A 74 12.96 -13.27 10.76
CA PHE A 74 14.32 -12.97 10.32
C PHE A 74 14.35 -11.65 9.54
N PRO A 75 14.93 -10.57 10.10
CA PRO A 75 14.97 -9.27 9.44
C PRO A 75 15.98 -9.26 8.29
N THR A 76 15.50 -9.41 7.06
CA THR A 76 16.33 -9.35 5.85
C THR A 76 16.38 -7.95 5.25
N LYS A 77 15.63 -6.99 5.81
CA LYS A 77 15.58 -5.61 5.34
C LYS A 77 15.37 -4.67 6.52
N ASN A 78 16.02 -3.52 6.49
CA ASN A 78 15.69 -2.47 7.45
C ASN A 78 14.32 -1.85 7.09
N LYS A 79 14.20 -1.31 5.88
CA LYS A 79 12.95 -0.77 5.34
C LYS A 79 12.36 -1.70 4.28
N TRP A 80 11.05 -1.86 4.23
CA TRP A 80 10.42 -2.85 3.34
C TRP A 80 10.63 -2.55 1.85
N ARG A 81 10.81 -1.26 1.50
CA ARG A 81 11.13 -0.79 0.13
C ARG A 81 12.61 -0.88 -0.23
N ALA A 82 13.51 -0.98 0.76
CA ALA A 82 14.93 -1.09 0.52
C ALA A 82 15.32 -2.50 0.04
N LYS A 83 16.50 -2.64 -0.56
CA LYS A 83 17.12 -3.93 -0.86
C LYS A 83 17.69 -4.58 0.41
N SER A 84 17.88 -5.88 0.37
CA SER A 84 18.60 -6.61 1.42
C SER A 84 20.11 -6.36 1.28
N LYS A 85 20.89 -6.75 2.29
CA LYS A 85 22.36 -6.76 2.27
C LYS A 85 22.86 -8.11 2.80
N MET A 86 23.99 -8.58 2.30
CA MET A 86 24.60 -9.82 2.79
C MET A 86 24.90 -9.76 4.29
N SER A 87 25.36 -8.61 4.81
CA SER A 87 25.60 -8.43 6.24
C SER A 87 24.35 -8.63 7.10
N TYR A 88 23.16 -8.31 6.59
CA TYR A 88 21.92 -8.54 7.33
C TYR A 88 21.62 -10.03 7.49
N ILE A 89 22.01 -10.83 6.49
CA ILE A 89 21.84 -12.28 6.51
C ILE A 89 22.88 -12.89 7.45
N GLU A 90 24.11 -12.41 7.42
CA GLU A 90 25.18 -12.86 8.30
C GLU A 90 24.83 -12.63 9.77
N ASP A 91 24.53 -11.39 10.16
CA ASP A 91 24.18 -11.04 11.54
C ASP A 91 22.93 -11.80 12.01
N GLY A 92 21.95 -11.98 11.12
CA GLY A 92 20.73 -12.70 11.45
C GLY A 92 20.93 -14.21 11.60
N LEU A 93 21.88 -14.81 10.87
CA LEU A 93 22.23 -16.22 11.03
C LEU A 93 22.95 -16.47 12.36
N ASP A 94 23.76 -15.52 12.83
CA ASP A 94 24.40 -15.62 14.15
C ASP A 94 23.36 -15.65 15.27
N ASP A 95 22.36 -14.78 15.21
CA ASP A 95 21.28 -14.80 16.20
C ASP A 95 20.33 -16.01 16.02
N LEU A 96 20.16 -16.51 14.79
CA LEU A 96 19.41 -17.74 14.52
C LEU A 96 20.05 -18.95 15.20
N ILE A 97 21.37 -19.08 15.11
CA ILE A 97 22.15 -20.14 15.77
C ILE A 97 21.87 -20.11 17.28
N ARG A 98 22.02 -18.93 17.90
CA ARG A 98 21.72 -18.72 19.32
C ARG A 98 20.30 -19.16 19.68
N ILE A 99 19.30 -18.82 18.85
CA ILE A 99 17.90 -19.21 19.06
C ILE A 99 17.72 -20.72 18.97
N ILE A 100 18.32 -21.38 17.98
CA ILE A 100 18.24 -22.84 17.80
C ILE A 100 18.75 -23.56 19.05
N GLU A 101 19.94 -23.18 19.51
CA GLU A 101 20.58 -23.79 20.68
C GLU A 101 19.79 -23.51 21.97
N THR A 102 19.40 -22.24 22.20
CA THR A 102 18.69 -21.85 23.44
C THR A 102 17.33 -22.53 23.56
N ASN A 103 16.63 -22.74 22.43
CA ASN A 103 15.31 -23.36 22.43
C ASN A 103 15.35 -24.87 22.15
N ASN A 104 16.54 -25.47 21.99
CA ASN A 104 16.72 -26.88 21.66
C ASN A 104 15.91 -27.34 20.43
N ILE A 105 15.79 -26.49 19.41
CA ILE A 105 15.01 -26.76 18.20
C ILE A 105 15.59 -28.00 17.50
N LYS A 106 14.77 -28.99 17.18
CA LYS A 106 15.21 -30.23 16.52
C LYS A 106 15.05 -30.21 15.01
N SER A 107 14.16 -29.38 14.50
CA SER A 107 14.00 -29.19 13.05
C SER A 107 13.56 -27.77 12.70
N ILE A 108 14.14 -27.22 11.63
CA ILE A 108 13.87 -25.86 11.17
C ILE A 108 13.79 -25.78 9.64
N ALA A 109 12.84 -25.00 9.14
CA ALA A 109 12.72 -24.68 7.72
C ALA A 109 13.13 -23.23 7.42
N LEU A 110 14.06 -23.05 6.47
CA LEU A 110 14.56 -21.77 6.03
C LEU A 110 14.13 -21.47 4.58
N PRO A 111 13.60 -20.28 4.30
CA PRO A 111 13.37 -19.80 2.93
C PRO A 111 14.66 -19.21 2.34
N PRO A 112 14.67 -18.82 1.05
CA PRO A 112 15.84 -18.17 0.46
C PRO A 112 15.99 -16.74 0.99
N LEU A 113 16.88 -16.57 1.97
CA LEU A 113 17.01 -15.36 2.79
C LEU A 113 17.45 -14.15 1.94
N GLY A 114 16.52 -13.22 1.71
CA GLY A 114 16.83 -11.97 0.99
C GLY A 114 17.03 -12.09 -0.53
N SER A 115 17.03 -13.29 -1.12
CA SER A 115 17.29 -13.47 -2.57
C SER A 115 16.10 -13.15 -3.48
N GLY A 116 14.87 -13.16 -2.95
CA GLY A 116 13.67 -12.75 -3.70
C GLY A 116 13.46 -11.23 -3.70
N ASN A 117 12.51 -10.75 -2.90
CA ASN A 117 12.20 -9.31 -2.79
C ASN A 117 13.40 -8.46 -2.32
N GLY A 118 14.41 -9.05 -1.70
CA GLY A 118 15.63 -8.39 -1.27
C GLY A 118 16.67 -8.20 -2.37
N GLY A 119 16.62 -9.02 -3.43
CA GLY A 119 17.50 -8.94 -4.61
C GLY A 119 18.94 -9.41 -4.38
N LEU A 120 19.20 -10.20 -3.33
CA LEU A 120 20.50 -10.88 -3.19
C LEU A 120 20.61 -12.03 -4.20
N GLU A 121 21.83 -12.34 -4.62
CA GLU A 121 22.13 -13.51 -5.42
C GLU A 121 21.98 -14.77 -4.54
N TRP A 122 21.34 -15.81 -5.06
CA TRP A 122 20.96 -16.99 -4.25
C TRP A 122 22.16 -17.84 -3.87
N GLU A 123 23.07 -18.11 -4.80
CA GLU A 123 24.24 -18.97 -4.54
C GLU A 123 25.12 -18.37 -3.43
N SER A 124 25.32 -17.05 -3.43
CA SER A 124 26.04 -16.31 -2.40
C SER A 124 25.39 -16.43 -1.02
N VAL A 125 24.04 -16.39 -0.97
CA VAL A 125 23.29 -16.57 0.28
C VAL A 125 23.34 -18.03 0.74
N LYS A 126 23.22 -18.97 -0.20
CA LYS A 126 23.29 -20.41 0.05
C LYS A 126 24.63 -20.81 0.65
N ASP A 127 25.74 -20.33 0.08
CA ASP A 127 27.09 -20.56 0.61
C ASP A 127 27.23 -20.04 2.05
N LEU A 128 26.71 -18.85 2.33
CA LEU A 128 26.72 -18.28 3.68
C LEU A 128 25.92 -19.14 4.67
N ILE A 129 24.71 -19.59 4.28
CA ILE A 129 23.87 -20.46 5.12
C ILE A 129 24.60 -21.77 5.42
N LEU A 130 25.20 -22.41 4.40
CA LEU A 130 25.94 -23.66 4.57
C LEU A 130 27.11 -23.49 5.54
N ASN A 131 27.90 -22.42 5.36
CA ASN A 131 29.05 -22.14 6.22
C ASN A 131 28.65 -21.92 7.68
N LYS A 132 27.58 -21.15 7.94
CA LYS A 132 27.12 -20.84 9.31
C LYS A 132 26.42 -22.03 9.98
N LEU A 133 25.61 -22.79 9.24
CA LEU A 133 24.74 -23.80 9.84
C LEU A 133 25.29 -25.24 9.80
N ASN A 134 26.47 -25.48 9.23
CA ASN A 134 27.05 -26.83 9.14
C ASN A 134 27.17 -27.53 10.51
N ASN A 135 27.66 -26.83 11.53
CA ASN A 135 27.80 -27.41 12.87
C ASN A 135 26.43 -27.64 13.55
N ILE A 136 25.46 -26.76 13.27
CA ILE A 136 24.11 -26.89 13.80
C ILE A 136 23.38 -28.06 13.17
N ALA A 137 23.63 -28.34 11.88
CA ALA A 137 23.09 -29.49 11.19
C ALA A 137 23.44 -30.82 11.87
N LEU A 138 24.48 -30.89 12.70
CA LEU A 138 24.79 -32.09 13.47
C LEU A 138 23.70 -32.45 14.49
N THR A 139 22.99 -31.45 15.03
CA THR A 139 22.02 -31.58 16.13
C THR A 139 20.61 -31.06 15.82
N THR A 140 20.39 -30.53 14.61
CA THR A 140 19.10 -29.99 14.14
C THR A 140 18.91 -30.33 12.68
N ASP A 141 17.74 -30.85 12.28
CA ASP A 141 17.44 -31.07 10.87
C ASP A 141 17.06 -29.75 10.20
N ILE A 142 17.79 -29.38 9.14
CA ILE A 142 17.66 -28.07 8.50
C ILE A 142 17.13 -28.24 7.09
N TYR A 143 15.93 -27.74 6.83
CA TYR A 143 15.30 -27.77 5.50
C TYR A 143 15.44 -26.41 4.82
N ILE A 144 16.27 -26.33 3.78
CA ILE A 144 16.48 -25.11 3.01
C ILE A 144 15.60 -25.15 1.76
N TYR A 145 14.60 -24.29 1.72
CA TYR A 145 13.73 -24.08 0.57
C TYR A 145 14.45 -23.19 -0.44
N GLU A 146 14.70 -23.73 -1.63
CA GLU A 146 15.36 -22.98 -2.70
C GLU A 146 14.36 -22.08 -3.46
N PRO A 147 14.83 -20.99 -4.11
CA PRO A 147 13.97 -20.15 -4.92
C PRO A 147 13.29 -20.95 -6.03
N VAL A 148 11.96 -20.85 -6.12
CA VAL A 148 11.20 -21.41 -7.23
C VAL A 148 10.74 -20.30 -8.18
N PRO A 149 10.80 -20.52 -9.51
CA PRO A 149 10.11 -19.65 -10.46
C PRO A 149 8.62 -19.57 -10.08
N ASN A 150 8.07 -18.35 -10.00
CA ASN A 150 6.66 -18.10 -9.66
C ASN A 150 6.20 -18.49 -8.24
N ALA A 151 7.01 -18.24 -7.21
CA ALA A 151 6.61 -18.39 -5.80
C ALA A 151 5.30 -17.65 -5.42
N SER A 152 4.83 -16.68 -6.22
CA SER A 152 3.53 -16.04 -6.06
C SER A 152 2.33 -16.99 -6.22
N ILE A 153 2.53 -18.18 -6.82
CA ILE A 153 1.47 -19.19 -6.93
C ILE A 153 0.95 -19.63 -5.56
N PHE A 154 1.83 -19.66 -4.55
CA PHE A 154 1.46 -19.99 -3.18
C PHE A 154 0.62 -18.90 -2.52
N GLU A 155 0.64 -17.65 -3.02
CA GLU A 155 -0.21 -16.56 -2.49
C GLU A 155 -1.65 -16.62 -3.02
N ARG A 156 -1.87 -17.21 -4.20
CA ARG A 156 -3.16 -17.15 -4.90
C ARG A 156 -4.27 -17.94 -4.22
N GLY A 157 -3.93 -19.04 -3.54
CA GLY A 157 -4.88 -19.90 -2.83
C GLY A 157 -5.01 -19.64 -1.33
N LEU A 158 -4.29 -18.65 -0.78
CA LEU A 158 -4.34 -18.38 0.66
C LEU A 158 -5.60 -17.61 1.02
N ILE A 159 -6.39 -18.22 1.90
CA ILE A 159 -7.50 -17.59 2.61
C ILE A 159 -6.93 -17.09 3.94
N PRO A 160 -7.08 -15.79 4.29
CA PRO A 160 -6.68 -15.29 5.60
C PRO A 160 -7.29 -16.13 6.73
N SER A 161 -6.55 -16.39 7.81
CA SER A 161 -7.10 -17.13 8.96
C SER A 161 -7.99 -16.27 9.87
N LYS A 162 -7.84 -14.95 9.81
CA LYS A 162 -8.65 -13.95 10.52
C LYS A 162 -9.05 -12.82 9.57
N PRO A 163 -10.23 -12.21 9.76
CA PRO A 163 -10.65 -11.10 8.92
C PRO A 163 -9.79 -9.86 9.25
N PRO A 164 -9.31 -9.12 8.23
CA PRO A 164 -8.69 -7.83 8.48
C PRO A 164 -9.75 -6.87 9.04
N ARG A 165 -9.37 -6.05 10.02
CA ARG A 165 -10.24 -4.97 10.51
C ARG A 165 -10.24 -3.84 9.48
N LEU A 166 -11.35 -3.71 8.76
CA LEU A 166 -11.59 -2.59 7.87
C LEU A 166 -12.21 -1.42 8.65
N ASN A 167 -11.95 -0.20 8.18
CA ASN A 167 -12.43 1.05 8.77
C ASN A 167 -13.23 1.86 7.75
N LEU A 168 -13.67 3.06 8.14
CA LEU A 168 -14.41 3.97 7.26
C LEU A 168 -13.64 4.30 5.96
N SER A 169 -12.31 4.43 6.01
CA SER A 169 -11.50 4.69 4.81
C SER A 169 -11.54 3.53 3.82
N ALA A 170 -11.66 2.29 4.29
CA ALA A 170 -11.88 1.14 3.40
C ALA A 170 -13.24 1.23 2.70
N TYR A 171 -14.29 1.62 3.43
CA TYR A 171 -15.60 1.86 2.84
C TYR A 171 -15.55 2.95 1.77
N VAL A 172 -14.92 4.09 2.06
CA VAL A 172 -14.75 5.21 1.13
C VAL A 172 -13.99 4.80 -0.13
N LEU A 173 -12.92 4.00 -0.01
CA LEU A 173 -12.17 3.51 -1.18
C LEU A 173 -12.97 2.52 -2.02
N MET A 174 -13.80 1.68 -1.39
CA MET A 174 -14.74 0.84 -2.12
C MET A 174 -15.78 1.69 -2.85
N GLU A 175 -16.32 2.74 -2.22
CA GLU A 175 -17.26 3.66 -2.86
C GLU A 175 -16.65 4.39 -4.06
N LEU A 176 -15.43 4.93 -3.90
CA LEU A 176 -14.67 5.56 -4.99
C LEU A 176 -14.46 4.57 -6.14
N LYS A 177 -14.08 3.32 -5.85
CA LYS A 177 -13.89 2.28 -6.86
C LYS A 177 -15.17 1.98 -7.65
N HIS A 178 -16.32 1.90 -6.99
CA HIS A 178 -17.61 1.65 -7.66
C HIS A 178 -18.06 2.79 -8.56
N ARG A 179 -17.71 4.03 -8.20
CA ARG A 179 -18.10 5.23 -8.97
C ARG A 179 -17.12 5.55 -10.10
N LEU A 180 -15.90 5.03 -10.03
CA LEU A 180 -14.98 5.10 -11.16
C LEU A 180 -15.44 4.15 -12.28
N SER A 181 -15.30 4.60 -13.52
CA SER A 181 -15.66 3.81 -14.70
C SER A 181 -14.91 2.48 -14.70
N GLU A 182 -15.63 1.36 -14.75
CA GLU A 182 -15.04 0.02 -14.80
C GLU A 182 -14.13 -0.17 -16.02
N VAL A 183 -14.50 0.42 -17.16
CA VAL A 183 -13.76 0.32 -18.43
C VAL A 183 -12.36 0.93 -18.31
N ASN A 184 -12.23 2.03 -17.57
CA ASN A 184 -10.98 2.77 -17.45
C ASN A 184 -10.32 2.60 -16.07
N PHE A 185 -10.86 1.75 -15.20
CA PHE A 185 -10.40 1.66 -13.82
C PHE A 185 -8.94 1.21 -13.75
N ASN A 186 -8.14 1.99 -13.02
CA ASN A 186 -6.79 1.61 -12.64
C ASN A 186 -6.39 2.29 -11.32
N TYR A 187 -5.25 1.89 -10.78
CA TYR A 187 -4.79 2.35 -9.49
C TYR A 187 -4.42 3.85 -9.47
N LEU A 188 -3.95 4.40 -10.61
CA LEU A 188 -3.69 5.83 -10.75
C LEU A 188 -5.00 6.62 -10.55
N ARG A 189 -6.08 6.22 -11.22
CA ARG A 189 -7.40 6.87 -11.08
C ARG A 189 -7.94 6.78 -9.66
N LEU A 190 -7.81 5.64 -8.98
CA LEU A 190 -8.25 5.52 -7.58
C LEU A 190 -7.48 6.48 -6.67
N GLN A 191 -6.16 6.56 -6.82
CA GLN A 191 -5.31 7.51 -6.08
C GLN A 191 -5.73 8.96 -6.37
N LYS A 192 -6.04 9.31 -7.62
CA LYS A 192 -6.42 10.68 -7.99
C LYS A 192 -7.84 11.04 -7.56
N ALA A 193 -8.77 10.10 -7.61
CA ALA A 193 -10.12 10.32 -7.07
C ALA A 193 -10.07 10.55 -5.56
N ALA A 194 -9.25 9.79 -4.82
CA ALA A 194 -9.02 10.04 -3.41
C ALA A 194 -8.30 11.38 -3.13
N PHE A 195 -7.44 11.85 -4.04
CA PHE A 195 -6.83 13.18 -3.94
C PHE A 195 -7.88 14.29 -4.14
N PHE A 196 -8.70 14.20 -5.18
CA PHE A 196 -9.76 15.18 -5.41
C PHE A 196 -10.88 15.12 -4.37
N LEU A 197 -11.10 13.98 -3.72
CA LEU A 197 -11.95 13.89 -2.54
C LEU A 197 -11.48 14.87 -1.46
N ASN A 198 -10.18 14.93 -1.14
CA ASN A 198 -9.66 15.91 -0.18
C ASN A 198 -9.91 17.35 -0.63
N ILE A 199 -9.74 17.63 -1.93
CA ILE A 199 -9.94 18.97 -2.49
C ILE A 199 -11.42 19.39 -2.34
N TYR A 200 -12.35 18.56 -2.79
CA TYR A 200 -13.79 18.83 -2.67
C TYR A 200 -14.30 18.81 -1.23
N LEU A 201 -13.64 18.06 -0.34
CA LEU A 201 -13.95 18.06 1.10
C LEU A 201 -13.36 19.28 1.82
N GLY A 202 -12.33 19.93 1.27
CA GLY A 202 -11.62 21.04 1.91
C GLY A 202 -10.79 20.62 3.12
N SER A 203 -10.53 19.32 3.30
CA SER A 203 -9.73 18.80 4.40
C SER A 203 -8.93 17.55 3.99
N ASP A 204 -7.83 17.30 4.69
CA ASP A 204 -6.94 16.18 4.40
C ASP A 204 -7.42 14.86 5.02
N TYR A 205 -8.42 14.24 4.40
CA TYR A 205 -8.90 12.91 4.78
C TYR A 205 -7.83 11.84 4.54
N PHE A 206 -7.24 11.83 3.34
CA PHE A 206 -6.03 11.07 3.00
C PHE A 206 -4.78 11.98 3.06
N LYS A 207 -3.58 11.40 3.18
CA LYS A 207 -2.31 12.14 3.37
C LYS A 207 -1.40 12.00 2.15
N PHE A 208 -1.60 12.88 1.17
CA PHE A 208 -0.87 12.87 -0.09
C PHE A 208 0.52 13.51 0.03
N LYS A 209 1.49 12.93 -0.70
CA LYS A 209 2.83 13.48 -0.92
C LYS A 209 3.19 13.38 -2.41
N ALA A 210 4.17 14.17 -2.84
CA ALA A 210 4.74 14.03 -4.17
C ALA A 210 5.33 12.62 -4.39
N TYR A 211 4.95 11.96 -5.48
CA TYR A 211 5.47 10.65 -5.90
C TYR A 211 5.47 10.48 -7.42
N LYS A 212 5.83 9.29 -7.92
CA LYS A 212 6.11 9.02 -9.34
C LYS A 212 5.09 9.60 -10.34
N PHE A 213 3.79 9.44 -10.06
CA PHE A 213 2.72 9.88 -10.95
C PHE A 213 1.89 11.03 -10.36
N GLY A 214 2.53 11.97 -9.65
CA GLY A 214 1.84 13.07 -8.96
C GLY A 214 1.52 12.73 -7.48
N PRO A 215 0.49 13.36 -6.87
CA PRO A 215 0.15 13.13 -5.46
C PRO A 215 -0.19 11.66 -5.19
N TYR A 216 0.37 11.10 -4.12
CA TYR A 216 0.15 9.70 -3.74
C TYR A 216 0.03 9.54 -2.22
N ASP A 217 -0.92 8.71 -1.77
CA ASP A 217 -1.01 8.26 -0.38
C ASP A 217 -0.76 6.75 -0.30
N TYR A 218 0.27 6.35 0.45
CA TYR A 218 0.63 4.95 0.67
C TYR A 218 -0.39 4.19 1.52
N ALA A 219 -1.17 4.87 2.36
CA ALA A 219 -2.22 4.22 3.14
C ALA A 219 -3.29 3.59 2.23
N ILE A 220 -3.57 4.20 1.08
CA ILE A 220 -4.55 3.67 0.11
C ILE A 220 -4.15 2.29 -0.39
N GLU A 221 -2.86 2.07 -0.68
CA GLU A 221 -2.34 0.76 -1.10
C GLU A 221 -2.59 -0.33 -0.06
N ILE A 222 -2.28 0.00 1.20
CA ILE A 222 -2.45 -0.90 2.33
C ILE A 222 -3.94 -1.21 2.54
N ILE A 223 -4.81 -0.20 2.47
CA ILE A 223 -6.25 -0.38 2.64
C ILE A 223 -6.84 -1.22 1.50
N CYS A 224 -6.48 -0.96 0.24
CA CYS A 224 -6.92 -1.77 -0.90
C CYS A 224 -6.50 -3.24 -0.76
N LYS A 225 -5.30 -3.48 -0.24
CA LYS A 225 -4.86 -4.83 0.08
C LYS A 225 -5.71 -5.48 1.17
N ASN A 226 -5.99 -4.76 2.25
CA ASN A 226 -6.87 -5.25 3.32
C ASN A 226 -8.31 -5.51 2.81
N ILE A 227 -8.83 -4.71 1.87
CA ILE A 227 -10.11 -4.98 1.21
C ILE A 227 -10.06 -6.31 0.44
N THR A 228 -8.95 -6.58 -0.25
CA THR A 228 -8.77 -7.86 -0.98
C THR A 228 -8.66 -9.05 -0.02
N GLU A 229 -7.94 -8.90 1.09
CA GLU A 229 -7.88 -9.87 2.18
C GLU A 229 -9.29 -10.14 2.75
N TYR A 230 -10.08 -9.09 2.97
CA TYR A 230 -11.46 -9.19 3.47
C TYR A 230 -12.36 -9.94 2.51
N GLN A 231 -12.30 -9.62 1.21
CA GLN A 231 -13.03 -10.35 0.16
C GLN A 231 -12.70 -11.84 0.17
N LYS A 232 -11.41 -12.18 0.24
CA LYS A 232 -10.96 -13.58 0.29
C LYS A 232 -11.43 -14.31 1.54
N TYR A 233 -11.37 -13.66 2.71
CA TYR A 233 -11.77 -14.26 3.99
C TYR A 233 -13.25 -14.67 3.99
N TYR A 234 -14.12 -13.79 3.51
CA TYR A 234 -15.57 -14.02 3.48
C TYR A 234 -16.08 -14.67 2.19
N GLY A 235 -15.21 -14.92 1.20
CA GLY A 235 -15.58 -15.52 -0.07
C GLY A 235 -16.41 -14.61 -0.98
N PHE A 236 -16.27 -13.28 -0.88
CA PHE A 236 -17.01 -12.33 -1.71
C PHE A 236 -16.47 -12.28 -3.14
N SER A 237 -17.36 -12.42 -4.13
CA SER A 237 -17.02 -12.38 -5.56
C SER A 237 -16.80 -10.96 -6.07
N SER A 238 -17.39 -9.95 -5.42
CA SER A 238 -17.22 -8.55 -5.79
C SER A 238 -16.80 -7.65 -4.62
N THR A 239 -16.22 -6.49 -4.95
CA THR A 239 -15.97 -5.44 -3.94
C THR A 239 -17.28 -4.87 -3.42
N ARG A 240 -18.40 -5.00 -4.15
CA ARG A 240 -19.72 -4.55 -3.73
C ARG A 240 -20.27 -5.36 -2.56
N ASP A 241 -20.16 -6.67 -2.65
CA ASP A 241 -20.61 -7.57 -1.58
C ASP A 241 -19.80 -7.35 -0.30
N ALA A 242 -18.47 -7.16 -0.45
CA ALA A 242 -17.61 -6.80 0.67
C ALA A 242 -17.97 -5.45 1.29
N GLN A 243 -18.33 -4.45 0.47
CA GLN A 243 -18.77 -3.15 0.96
C GLN A 243 -20.10 -3.24 1.70
N GLN A 244 -21.08 -4.00 1.19
CA GLN A 244 -22.37 -4.20 1.85
C GLN A 244 -22.22 -4.90 3.19
N HIS A 245 -21.39 -5.95 3.26
CA HIS A 245 -21.08 -6.62 4.52
C HIS A 245 -20.27 -5.72 5.47
N LEU A 246 -19.36 -4.90 4.95
CA LEU A 246 -18.66 -3.93 5.79
C LEU A 246 -19.63 -2.86 6.34
N HIS A 247 -20.59 -2.41 5.53
CA HIS A 247 -21.60 -1.47 5.97
C HIS A 247 -22.36 -2.01 7.18
N SER A 248 -22.94 -3.22 7.06
CA SER A 248 -23.72 -3.83 8.14
C SER A 248 -22.94 -4.01 9.45
N THR A 249 -21.61 -4.15 9.37
CA THR A 249 -20.73 -4.29 10.53
C THR A 249 -20.20 -2.98 11.10
N LEU A 250 -20.21 -1.88 10.33
CA LEU A 250 -19.72 -0.57 10.75
C LEU A 250 -20.82 0.42 11.18
N ILE A 251 -22.10 0.15 10.90
CA ILE A 251 -23.18 1.13 11.13
C ILE A 251 -23.19 1.63 12.58
N SER A 252 -22.94 2.91 12.72
CA SER A 252 -23.21 3.73 13.89
C SER A 252 -23.64 5.11 13.40
N ASP A 253 -24.42 5.85 14.18
CA ASP A 253 -24.92 7.18 13.78
C ASP A 253 -23.77 8.12 13.37
N LYS A 254 -22.65 8.05 14.09
CA LYS A 254 -21.43 8.82 13.80
C LYS A 254 -20.80 8.44 12.45
N ILE A 255 -20.81 7.16 12.10
CA ILE A 255 -20.29 6.69 10.81
C ILE A 255 -21.23 7.11 9.68
N GLN A 256 -22.54 6.97 9.89
CA GLN A 256 -23.54 7.38 8.90
C GLN A 256 -23.45 8.89 8.61
N GLN A 257 -23.32 9.72 9.65
CA GLN A 257 -23.13 11.16 9.49
C GLN A 257 -21.89 11.48 8.63
N LYS A 258 -20.74 10.83 8.93
CA LYS A 258 -19.53 11.02 8.12
C LYS A 258 -19.68 10.54 6.68
N LEU A 259 -20.38 9.44 6.45
CA LEU A 259 -20.65 8.96 5.09
C LEU A 259 -21.50 9.97 4.31
N ASN A 260 -22.48 10.59 4.96
CA ASN A 260 -23.29 11.65 4.37
C ASN A 260 -22.43 12.88 4.03
N GLU A 261 -21.55 13.31 4.92
CA GLU A 261 -20.59 14.42 4.69
C GLU A 261 -19.65 14.14 3.51
N LEU A 262 -19.23 12.88 3.33
CA LEU A 262 -18.32 12.47 2.27
C LEU A 262 -19.01 12.22 0.93
N SER A 263 -20.33 12.08 0.90
CA SER A 263 -21.09 11.65 -0.28
C SER A 263 -20.88 12.58 -1.48
N ASP A 264 -21.13 13.88 -1.32
CA ASP A 264 -21.01 14.86 -2.40
C ASP A 264 -19.54 15.05 -2.87
N PRO A 265 -18.54 15.18 -1.98
CA PRO A 265 -17.13 15.18 -2.36
C PRO A 265 -16.68 13.93 -3.14
N ILE A 266 -17.14 12.73 -2.75
CA ILE A 266 -16.85 11.48 -3.48
C ILE A 266 -17.41 11.55 -4.90
N ILE A 267 -18.68 11.96 -5.04
CA ILE A 267 -19.35 12.06 -6.34
C ILE A 267 -18.61 13.02 -7.26
N LYS A 268 -18.29 14.23 -6.76
CA LYS A 268 -17.56 15.25 -7.53
C LYS A 268 -16.18 14.78 -7.95
N ALA A 269 -15.43 14.13 -7.05
CA ALA A 269 -14.11 13.59 -7.35
C ALA A 269 -14.14 12.51 -8.44
N CYS A 270 -15.07 11.55 -8.34
CA CYS A 270 -15.21 10.50 -9.34
C CYS A 270 -15.67 11.04 -10.70
N ASN A 271 -16.62 11.99 -10.71
CA ASN A 271 -17.09 12.62 -11.95
C ASN A 271 -15.96 13.34 -12.68
N LEU A 272 -15.11 14.08 -11.95
CA LEU A 272 -13.93 14.72 -12.53
C LEU A 272 -13.00 13.68 -13.16
N VAL A 273 -12.60 12.65 -12.39
CA VAL A 273 -11.65 11.64 -12.87
C VAL A 273 -12.22 10.83 -14.05
N ASN A 274 -13.51 10.52 -14.05
CA ASN A 274 -14.17 9.80 -15.14
C ASN A 274 -14.26 10.63 -16.43
N SER A 275 -14.34 11.97 -16.32
CA SER A 275 -14.42 12.87 -17.49
C SER A 275 -13.08 13.05 -18.24
N LEU A 276 -12.00 12.45 -17.74
CA LEU A 276 -10.64 12.66 -18.19
C LEU A 276 -9.99 11.34 -18.62
N ASN A 277 -9.00 11.39 -19.51
CA ASN A 277 -8.12 10.26 -19.79
C ASN A 277 -6.99 10.19 -18.74
N ASP A 278 -6.18 9.13 -18.75
CA ASP A 278 -5.14 8.92 -17.73
C ASP A 278 -3.99 9.95 -17.79
N HIS A 279 -3.70 10.47 -18.98
CA HIS A 279 -2.71 11.54 -19.15
C HIS A 279 -3.20 12.80 -18.43
N ASP A 280 -4.44 13.21 -18.69
CA ASP A 280 -5.03 14.42 -18.10
C ASP A 280 -5.26 14.30 -16.59
N VAL A 281 -5.73 13.13 -16.12
CA VAL A 281 -5.90 12.84 -14.69
C VAL A 281 -4.58 13.02 -13.93
N GLU A 282 -3.47 12.53 -14.50
CA GLU A 282 -2.15 12.69 -13.90
C GLU A 282 -1.69 14.16 -13.92
N CYS A 283 -1.88 14.85 -15.05
CA CYS A 283 -1.49 16.25 -15.21
C CYS A 283 -2.25 17.16 -14.23
N ILE A 284 -3.58 17.15 -14.29
CA ILE A 284 -4.46 17.98 -13.46
C ILE A 284 -4.23 17.73 -11.96
N ALA A 285 -4.08 16.47 -11.54
CA ALA A 285 -3.81 16.16 -10.13
C ALA A 285 -2.44 16.67 -9.68
N THR A 286 -1.42 16.63 -10.55
CA THR A 286 -0.08 17.13 -10.23
C THR A 286 -0.08 18.67 -10.14
N SER A 287 -0.68 19.37 -11.10
CA SER A 287 -0.82 20.83 -11.09
C SER A 287 -1.61 21.31 -9.87
N CYS A 288 -2.75 20.67 -9.57
CA CYS A 288 -3.56 20.98 -8.40
C CYS A 288 -2.78 20.77 -7.08
N PHE A 289 -1.97 19.70 -6.99
CA PHE A 289 -1.12 19.48 -5.83
C PHE A 289 -0.07 20.59 -5.65
N LEU A 290 0.59 21.04 -6.73
CA LEU A 290 1.56 22.14 -6.67
C LEU A 290 0.91 23.45 -6.21
N ILE A 291 -0.30 23.76 -6.71
CA ILE A 291 -1.06 24.95 -6.30
C ILE A 291 -1.48 24.87 -4.83
N LYS A 292 -1.88 23.67 -4.37
CA LYS A 292 -2.23 23.44 -2.95
C LYS A 292 -1.03 23.68 -2.02
N GLU A 293 0.15 23.19 -2.39
CA GLU A 293 1.38 23.32 -1.57
C GLU A 293 2.01 24.72 -1.67
N HIS A 294 1.65 25.51 -2.69
CA HIS A 294 2.18 26.84 -2.93
C HIS A 294 1.05 27.85 -3.26
N PRO A 295 0.28 28.31 -2.25
CA PRO A 295 -0.75 29.33 -2.47
C PRO A 295 -0.17 30.61 -3.11
N GLY A 296 -0.83 31.14 -4.13
CA GLY A 296 -0.38 32.30 -4.89
C GLY A 296 0.64 32.01 -5.99
N ILE A 297 0.93 30.73 -6.29
CA ILE A 297 1.83 30.33 -7.37
C ILE A 297 1.29 30.78 -8.74
N THR A 298 2.16 31.27 -9.63
CA THR A 298 1.76 31.64 -10.99
C THR A 298 1.69 30.42 -11.92
N THR A 299 0.99 30.53 -13.05
CA THR A 299 0.98 29.50 -14.10
C THR A 299 2.40 29.11 -14.54
N HIS A 300 3.27 30.10 -14.76
CA HIS A 300 4.67 29.89 -15.14
C HIS A 300 5.42 29.05 -14.09
N ASP A 301 5.24 29.36 -12.81
CA ASP A 301 5.88 28.64 -11.71
C ASP A 301 5.35 27.20 -11.59
N VAL A 302 4.06 26.98 -11.83
CA VAL A 302 3.48 25.62 -11.87
C VAL A 302 4.13 24.81 -13.00
N VAL A 303 4.23 25.35 -14.22
CA VAL A 303 4.90 24.67 -15.35
C VAL A 303 6.33 24.30 -15.00
N HIS A 304 7.10 25.25 -14.47
CA HIS A 304 8.49 25.03 -14.10
C HIS A 304 8.64 23.97 -13.00
N LYS A 305 7.87 24.06 -11.91
CA LYS A 305 7.92 23.05 -10.82
C LYS A 305 7.43 21.68 -11.27
N PHE A 306 6.44 21.62 -12.15
CA PHE A 306 5.94 20.36 -12.71
C PHE A 306 7.02 19.67 -13.53
N GLN A 307 7.75 20.39 -14.38
CA GLN A 307 8.86 19.84 -15.15
C GLN A 307 10.02 19.40 -14.24
N GLN A 308 10.24 20.06 -13.11
CA GLN A 308 11.22 19.64 -12.10
C GLN A 308 10.79 18.43 -11.25
N TRP A 309 9.56 17.94 -11.42
CA TRP A 309 9.05 16.82 -10.63
C TRP A 309 9.84 15.53 -10.84
N SER A 310 10.15 15.19 -12.10
CA SER A 310 11.11 14.15 -12.49
C SER A 310 11.47 14.24 -13.98
N PRO A 311 12.61 13.68 -14.41
CA PRO A 311 12.98 13.63 -15.83
C PRO A 311 11.91 12.94 -16.70
N GLU A 312 11.31 11.85 -16.22
CA GLU A 312 10.27 11.14 -16.97
C GLU A 312 9.00 11.96 -17.12
N LYS A 313 8.65 12.74 -16.09
CA LYS A 313 7.46 13.61 -16.12
C LYS A 313 7.68 14.82 -17.03
N ALA A 314 8.88 15.42 -17.01
CA ALA A 314 9.26 16.48 -17.94
C ALA A 314 9.20 16.02 -19.40
N ALA A 315 9.60 14.78 -19.68
CA ALA A 315 9.52 14.20 -21.02
C ALA A 315 8.09 13.84 -21.46
N LYS A 316 7.18 13.60 -20.50
CA LYS A 316 5.81 13.14 -20.75
C LYS A 316 4.82 14.27 -20.98
N PHE A 317 4.99 15.42 -20.34
CA PHE A 317 4.01 16.53 -20.35
C PHE A 317 4.63 17.81 -20.90
N THR A 318 3.99 18.39 -21.91
CA THR A 318 4.39 19.68 -22.48
C THR A 318 3.91 20.84 -21.60
N SER A 319 4.49 22.04 -21.78
CA SER A 319 3.99 23.24 -21.10
C SER A 319 2.52 23.50 -21.42
N HIS A 320 2.10 23.22 -22.66
CA HIS A 320 0.71 23.37 -23.08
C HIS A 320 -0.24 22.41 -22.34
N ASP A 321 0.16 21.15 -22.12
CA ASP A 321 -0.63 20.20 -21.34
C ASP A 321 -0.82 20.68 -19.89
N ILE A 322 0.21 21.29 -19.32
CA ILE A 322 0.19 21.81 -17.95
C ILE A 322 -0.68 23.07 -17.87
N GLU A 323 -0.58 23.99 -18.82
CA GLU A 323 -1.44 25.18 -18.92
C GLU A 323 -2.92 24.79 -19.09
N ASN A 324 -3.23 23.87 -20.01
CA ASN A 324 -4.59 23.32 -20.19
C ASN A 324 -5.12 22.66 -18.90
N SER A 325 -4.24 22.03 -18.11
CA SER A 325 -4.62 21.45 -16.82
C SER A 325 -5.06 22.53 -15.81
N ILE A 326 -4.40 23.69 -15.82
CA ILE A 326 -4.72 24.84 -14.96
C ILE A 326 -6.03 25.48 -15.43
N GLU A 327 -6.22 25.66 -16.73
CA GLU A 327 -7.48 26.13 -17.31
C GLU A 327 -8.64 25.21 -16.94
N THR A 328 -8.43 23.89 -16.99
CA THR A 328 -9.42 22.92 -16.56
C THR A 328 -9.75 23.06 -15.07
N LEU A 329 -8.75 23.26 -14.21
CA LEU A 329 -8.96 23.48 -12.78
C LEU A 329 -9.75 24.78 -12.50
N LEU A 330 -9.46 25.86 -13.24
CA LEU A 330 -10.19 27.13 -13.17
C LEU A 330 -11.64 26.95 -13.63
N PHE A 331 -11.86 26.33 -14.80
CA PHE A 331 -13.17 26.08 -15.36
C PHE A 331 -14.05 25.20 -14.45
N LYS A 332 -13.45 24.20 -13.80
CA LYS A 332 -14.13 23.33 -12.83
C LYS A 332 -14.34 23.98 -11.46
N GLY A 333 -13.89 25.21 -11.26
CA GLY A 333 -14.03 25.94 -9.99
C GLY A 333 -13.25 25.31 -8.83
N LEU A 334 -12.14 24.63 -9.13
CA LEU A 334 -11.26 24.03 -8.12
C LEU A 334 -10.18 24.99 -7.64
N ILE A 335 -9.81 25.94 -8.50
CA ILE A 335 -8.85 26.98 -8.21
C ILE A 335 -9.37 28.34 -8.68
N SER A 336 -8.81 29.41 -8.12
CA SER A 336 -9.03 30.80 -8.55
C SER A 336 -7.70 31.48 -8.84
N ALA A 337 -7.70 32.44 -9.77
CA ALA A 337 -6.58 33.35 -10.00
C ALA A 337 -6.89 34.71 -9.38
N ASP A 338 -5.92 35.31 -8.68
CA ASP A 338 -6.00 36.71 -8.24
C ASP A 338 -5.63 37.69 -9.37
N ILE A 339 -5.71 38.99 -9.10
CA ILE A 339 -5.42 40.05 -10.07
C ILE A 339 -3.97 40.07 -10.58
N PHE A 340 -3.05 39.38 -9.89
CA PHE A 340 -1.65 39.23 -10.26
C PHE A 340 -1.35 37.87 -10.91
N GLY A 341 -2.38 37.05 -11.14
CA GLY A 341 -2.26 35.71 -11.72
C GLY A 341 -1.85 34.63 -10.70
N GLY A 342 -1.90 34.93 -9.41
CA GLY A 342 -1.62 33.97 -8.33
C GLY A 342 -2.76 32.95 -8.18
N LEU A 343 -2.43 31.66 -8.29
CA LEU A 343 -3.38 30.56 -8.24
C LEU A 343 -3.57 30.05 -6.81
N ASN A 344 -4.82 29.80 -6.43
CA ASN A 344 -5.19 29.33 -5.10
C ASN A 344 -6.30 28.27 -5.16
N ILE A 345 -6.27 27.28 -4.27
CA ILE A 345 -7.37 26.31 -4.13
C ILE A 345 -8.62 27.02 -3.61
N ILE A 346 -9.76 26.83 -4.28
CA ILE A 346 -11.06 27.30 -3.78
C ILE A 346 -11.49 26.38 -2.63
N LYS A 347 -11.64 26.93 -1.43
CA LYS A 347 -12.18 26.17 -0.30
C LYS A 347 -13.68 25.93 -0.52
N PRO A 348 -14.18 24.70 -0.32
CA PRO A 348 -15.62 24.46 -0.34
C PRO A 348 -16.31 25.34 0.70
N THR A 349 -17.25 26.18 0.28
CA THR A 349 -18.09 26.94 1.20
C THR A 349 -19.12 25.99 1.81
N GLN A 350 -19.38 26.09 3.12
CA GLN A 350 -20.36 25.25 3.82
C GLN A 350 -21.82 25.45 3.37
N ASN A 351 -22.09 26.33 2.41
CA ASN A 351 -23.39 26.50 1.78
C ASN A 351 -23.19 26.75 0.28
N ASN A 352 -23.77 25.88 -0.54
CA ASN A 352 -24.30 26.20 -1.87
C ASN A 352 -25.24 25.05 -2.28
N GLU A 353 -26.38 24.98 -1.60
CA GLU A 353 -27.60 24.53 -2.26
C GLU A 353 -27.92 25.55 -3.37
N SER A 354 -28.14 25.03 -4.59
CA SER A 354 -28.79 25.71 -5.71
C SER A 354 -28.23 27.07 -6.16
N ARG A 355 -27.27 27.05 -7.09
CA ARG A 355 -27.32 27.92 -8.27
C ARG A 355 -26.79 27.15 -9.47
N PHE A 356 -27.57 26.17 -9.93
CA PHE A 356 -27.48 25.80 -11.34
C PHE A 356 -28.08 26.96 -12.14
N TYR A 357 -27.27 27.53 -13.01
CA TYR A 357 -27.72 28.43 -14.06
C TYR A 357 -28.56 27.58 -15.02
N ASP A 358 -29.88 27.80 -15.05
CA ASP A 358 -30.76 27.23 -16.06
C ASP A 358 -30.70 28.12 -17.32
N PRO A 359 -30.11 27.66 -18.45
CA PRO A 359 -30.02 28.45 -19.66
C PRO A 359 -31.36 28.63 -20.38
N MET A 360 -32.45 27.99 -19.93
CA MET A 360 -33.77 28.01 -20.58
C MET A 360 -34.76 29.02 -19.99
N ALA A 361 -34.39 29.77 -18.94
CA ALA A 361 -35.30 30.75 -18.33
C ALA A 361 -35.29 32.16 -18.99
N ALA A 362 -34.51 32.37 -20.06
CA ALA A 362 -34.36 33.68 -20.72
C ALA A 362 -35.12 33.83 -22.05
N ILE A 363 -36.31 33.21 -22.19
CA ILE A 363 -37.26 33.54 -23.26
C ILE A 363 -38.67 33.62 -22.68
N SER A 364 -38.95 34.68 -21.93
CA SER A 364 -40.29 35.28 -21.85
C SER A 364 -40.20 36.62 -21.13
N TYR A 365 -40.81 37.66 -21.70
CA TYR A 365 -40.91 39.06 -21.22
C TYR A 365 -39.69 39.96 -21.47
N CYS A 366 -39.55 40.46 -22.69
CA CYS A 366 -39.98 41.80 -23.10
C CYS A 366 -39.63 42.05 -24.58
#